data_AF-Q7RKY2-F1
#
_entry.id   AF-Q7RKY2-F1
#
_cell.length_a   1.000
_cell.length_b   1.000
_cell.length_c   1.000
_cell.angle_alpha   90.00
_cell.angle_beta   90.00
_cell.angle_gamma   90.00
#
_symmetry.space_group_name_H-M   'P 1'
#
loop_
_entity.id
_entity.type
_entity.pdbx_description
1 polymer ?
#
loop_
_entity_poly.entity_id
_entity_poly.type
_entity_poly.pdbx_seq_one_letter_code
_entity_poly.pdbx_strand_id
1 'polypeptide(L)'
;MDERFDKKINSLNYKKIEEDFNFILKNMNTINKHANEYYKNKNSLIKKMNKKLTFFNSYVSLLISLRKPSIKERHIKQIAQIIDEKNTVDFNNITFNELLKLNINSKITSIINICEKANKENAIEKFLVKIKNNFNKIEFQMKQEENNKIFIISNINEILTKIEENLVLNQNLLIINIYEIYHIDIINNQNMMINANTVINILKKSQNLFLYLSRIFVLTDISKQLTNESKKYVHYKFLLISQNYICITVYRTFQNIRSIIYIQHGRV
;
A
#
# COMPACT_ATOMS: atom_id res chain seq x y z
N MET A 1 23.45 12.52 -34.35
CA MET A 1 23.14 12.23 -32.93
C MET A 1 22.53 10.83 -32.87
N ASP A 2 22.65 10.15 -31.75
CA ASP A 2 22.20 8.76 -31.58
C ASP A 2 20.67 8.66 -31.64
N GLU A 3 20.12 7.87 -32.58
CA GLU A 3 18.67 7.71 -32.83
C GLU A 3 17.89 7.25 -31.58
N ARG A 4 18.59 6.69 -30.59
CA ARG A 4 18.01 6.29 -29.31
C ARG A 4 17.40 7.46 -28.51
N PHE A 5 17.85 8.69 -28.74
CA PHE A 5 17.38 9.89 -28.03
C PHE A 5 16.16 10.57 -28.67
N ASP A 6 15.79 10.16 -29.89
CA ASP A 6 14.61 10.65 -30.62
C ASP A 6 13.36 9.83 -30.31
N LYS A 7 13.51 8.71 -29.59
CA LYS A 7 12.37 7.93 -29.11
C LYS A 7 11.62 8.70 -28.02
N LYS A 8 10.29 8.64 -28.08
CA LYS A 8 9.42 9.14 -27.01
C LYS A 8 9.84 8.51 -25.69
N ILE A 9 9.98 9.34 -24.66
CA ILE A 9 10.42 8.89 -23.34
C ILE A 9 9.53 7.73 -22.88
N ASN A 10 8.22 7.83 -23.08
CA ASN A 10 7.25 6.80 -22.70
C ASN A 10 7.42 5.41 -23.34
N SER A 11 8.17 5.30 -24.43
CA SER A 11 8.47 4.02 -25.10
C SER A 11 9.71 3.30 -24.54
N LEU A 12 10.48 3.96 -23.66
CA LEU A 12 11.76 3.44 -23.17
C LEU A 12 11.59 2.47 -21.99
N ASN A 13 12.37 1.38 -22.00
CA ASN A 13 12.47 0.44 -20.89
C ASN A 13 13.47 0.96 -19.84
N TYR A 14 12.94 1.56 -18.78
CA TYR A 14 13.75 2.20 -17.74
C TYR A 14 14.61 1.22 -16.96
N LYS A 15 14.18 -0.04 -16.76
CA LYS A 15 14.96 -1.04 -16.02
C LYS A 15 16.24 -1.39 -16.76
N LYS A 16 16.13 -1.64 -18.06
CA LYS A 16 17.29 -1.91 -18.92
C LYS A 16 18.24 -0.71 -18.96
N ILE A 17 17.69 0.50 -19.07
CA ILE A 17 18.49 1.74 -19.04
C ILE A 17 19.21 1.89 -17.70
N GLU A 18 18.53 1.60 -16.58
CA GLU A 18 19.10 1.65 -15.24
C GLU A 18 20.23 0.62 -15.06
N GLU A 19 20.05 -0.61 -15.56
CA GLU A 19 21.08 -1.66 -15.56
C GLU A 19 22.31 -1.27 -16.40
N ASP A 20 22.10 -0.88 -17.66
CA ASP A 20 23.16 -0.45 -18.57
C ASP A 20 23.91 0.77 -18.00
N PHE A 21 23.17 1.71 -17.42
CA PHE A 21 23.73 2.92 -16.83
C PHE A 21 24.55 2.60 -15.57
N ASN A 22 24.07 1.75 -14.68
CA ASN A 22 24.82 1.31 -13.49
C ASN A 22 26.12 0.61 -13.89
N PHE A 23 26.11 -0.19 -14.96
CA PHE A 23 27.30 -0.82 -15.50
C PHE A 23 28.29 0.22 -16.05
N ILE A 24 27.84 1.18 -16.86
CA ILE A 24 28.66 2.29 -17.37
C ILE A 24 29.25 3.10 -16.22
N LEU A 25 28.46 3.42 -15.20
CA LEU A 25 28.88 4.23 -14.06
C LEU A 25 29.95 3.51 -13.23
N LYS A 26 29.81 2.19 -13.04
CA LYS A 26 30.84 1.34 -12.41
C LYS A 26 32.15 1.34 -13.20
N ASN A 27 32.09 1.18 -14.53
CA ASN A 27 33.27 1.21 -15.39
C ASN A 27 33.92 2.60 -15.41
N MET A 28 33.14 3.66 -15.47
CA MET A 28 33.68 5.02 -15.44
C MET A 28 34.32 5.37 -14.09
N ASN A 29 33.77 4.88 -12.97
CA ASN A 29 34.36 5.05 -11.65
C ASN A 29 35.70 4.31 -11.50
N THR A 30 35.82 3.10 -12.08
CA THR A 30 37.09 2.35 -12.09
C THR A 30 38.14 3.05 -12.95
N ILE A 31 37.77 3.52 -14.15
CA ILE A 31 38.65 4.34 -15.00
C ILE A 31 39.09 5.61 -14.26
N ASN A 32 38.16 6.30 -13.59
CA ASN A 32 38.47 7.49 -12.79
C ASN A 32 39.46 7.20 -11.66
N LYS A 33 39.31 6.06 -10.97
CA LYS A 33 40.23 5.63 -9.91
C LYS A 33 41.64 5.42 -10.47
N HIS A 34 41.78 4.65 -11.54
CA HIS A 34 43.08 4.42 -12.19
C HIS A 34 43.70 5.70 -12.77
N ALA A 35 42.89 6.58 -13.36
CA ALA A 35 43.36 7.87 -13.86
C ALA A 35 43.86 8.77 -12.71
N ASN A 36 43.17 8.79 -11.56
CA ASN A 36 43.61 9.56 -10.40
C ASN A 36 44.89 9.00 -9.77
N GLU A 37 45.03 7.67 -9.71
CA GLU A 37 46.26 6.98 -9.27
C GLU A 37 47.45 7.35 -10.18
N TYR A 38 47.24 7.34 -11.50
CA TYR A 38 48.30 7.62 -12.48
C TYR A 38 48.69 9.10 -12.56
N TYR A 39 47.72 10.02 -12.49
CA TYR A 39 47.94 11.46 -12.69
C TYR A 39 47.96 12.31 -11.40
N LYS A 40 47.90 11.69 -10.20
CA LYS A 40 47.99 12.34 -8.88
C LYS A 40 47.16 13.63 -8.74
N ASN A 41 45.90 13.62 -9.18
CA ASN A 41 44.93 14.73 -9.08
C ASN A 41 45.32 16.08 -9.71
N LYS A 42 46.39 16.18 -10.51
CA LYS A 42 46.85 17.45 -11.11
C LYS A 42 46.33 17.72 -12.53
N ASN A 43 45.60 16.78 -13.13
CA ASN A 43 45.28 16.86 -14.56
C ASN A 43 43.90 17.52 -14.83
N SER A 44 43.89 18.61 -15.61
CA SER A 44 42.68 19.34 -16.00
C SER A 44 41.68 18.47 -16.80
N LEU A 45 42.19 17.43 -17.47
CA LEU A 45 41.41 16.43 -18.20
C LEU A 45 40.50 15.61 -17.28
N ILE A 46 41.00 15.18 -16.12
CA ILE A 46 40.21 14.39 -15.16
C ILE A 46 39.08 15.25 -14.58
N LYS A 47 39.35 16.53 -14.28
CA LYS A 47 38.31 17.48 -13.85
C LYS A 47 37.24 17.67 -14.93
N LYS A 48 37.61 17.79 -16.21
CA LYS A 48 36.66 17.89 -17.33
C LYS A 48 35.83 16.61 -17.51
N MET A 49 36.47 15.44 -17.38
CA MET A 49 35.79 14.14 -17.46
C MET A 49 34.78 13.97 -16.33
N ASN A 50 35.17 14.27 -15.09
CA ASN A 50 34.28 14.21 -13.92
C ASN A 50 33.07 15.13 -14.08
N LYS A 51 33.27 16.36 -14.58
CA LYS A 51 32.13 17.27 -14.87
C LYS A 51 31.17 16.65 -15.89
N LYS A 52 31.67 16.11 -17.00
CA LYS A 52 30.81 15.45 -18.01
C LYS A 52 30.07 14.25 -17.42
N LEU A 53 30.74 13.46 -16.58
CA LEU A 53 30.14 12.31 -15.91
C LEU A 53 29.04 12.75 -14.94
N THR A 54 29.25 13.80 -14.14
CA THR A 54 28.19 14.32 -13.26
C THR A 54 26.99 14.84 -14.04
N PHE A 55 27.20 15.54 -15.15
CA PHE A 55 26.10 15.98 -16.01
C PHE A 55 25.32 14.79 -16.58
N PHE A 56 26.04 13.82 -17.16
CA PHE A 56 25.42 12.62 -17.71
C PHE A 56 24.64 11.85 -16.63
N ASN A 57 25.19 11.73 -15.43
CA ASN A 57 24.52 11.04 -14.33
C ASN A 57 23.22 11.70 -13.87
N SER A 58 23.18 13.03 -13.82
CA SER A 58 21.97 13.77 -13.47
C SER A 58 20.86 13.54 -14.49
N TYR A 59 21.19 13.57 -15.79
CA TYR A 59 20.20 13.37 -16.87
C TYR A 59 19.68 11.93 -16.95
N VAL A 60 20.55 10.93 -16.77
CA VAL A 60 20.09 9.54 -16.78
C VAL A 60 19.25 9.23 -15.54
N SER A 61 19.65 9.73 -14.36
CA SER A 61 18.84 9.64 -13.14
C SER A 61 17.45 10.25 -13.31
N LEU A 62 17.38 11.41 -13.98
CA LEU A 62 16.10 12.04 -14.34
C LEU A 62 15.26 11.14 -15.25
N LEU A 63 15.85 10.61 -16.32
CA LEU A 63 15.14 9.76 -17.28
C LEU A 63 14.61 8.48 -16.63
N ILE A 64 15.42 7.81 -15.80
CA ILE A 64 14.99 6.65 -15.04
C ILE A 64 13.81 7.02 -14.13
N SER A 65 13.92 8.14 -13.43
CA SER A 65 12.90 8.61 -12.49
C SER A 65 11.58 8.96 -13.18
N LEU A 66 11.62 9.67 -14.31
CA LEU A 66 10.45 10.04 -15.13
C LEU A 66 9.72 8.84 -15.74
N ARG A 67 10.39 7.69 -15.85
CA ARG A 67 9.82 6.48 -16.44
C ARG A 67 9.25 5.50 -15.43
N LYS A 68 9.45 5.74 -14.14
CA LYS A 68 8.87 4.87 -13.12
C LYS A 68 7.33 4.92 -13.22
N PRO A 69 6.65 3.76 -13.15
CA PRO A 69 5.19 3.70 -13.26
C PRO A 69 4.44 4.30 -12.06
N SER A 70 5.17 4.82 -11.08
CA SER A 70 4.64 5.56 -9.93
C SER A 70 4.12 6.95 -10.31
N ILE A 71 4.55 7.50 -11.44
CA ILE A 71 4.16 8.84 -11.89
C ILE A 71 2.73 8.80 -12.42
N LYS A 72 1.89 9.70 -11.89
CA LYS A 72 0.48 9.90 -12.24
C LYS A 72 0.29 11.31 -12.79
N GLU A 73 -0.87 11.58 -13.38
CA GLU A 73 -1.19 12.87 -14.00
C GLU A 73 -0.89 14.08 -13.10
N ARG A 74 -1.20 14.02 -11.81
CA ARG A 74 -0.89 15.09 -10.85
C ARG A 74 0.61 15.43 -10.76
N HIS A 75 1.47 14.42 -10.87
CA HIS A 75 2.91 14.59 -10.85
C HIS A 75 3.40 15.12 -12.19
N ILE A 76 2.84 14.62 -13.30
CA ILE A 76 3.13 15.13 -14.64
C ILE A 76 2.81 16.63 -14.73
N LYS A 77 1.68 17.07 -14.18
CA LYS A 77 1.31 18.50 -14.11
C LYS A 77 2.32 19.34 -13.31
N GLN A 78 2.77 18.83 -12.14
CA GLN A 78 3.79 19.52 -11.32
C GLN A 78 5.14 19.61 -12.05
N ILE A 79 5.54 18.53 -12.73
CA ILE A 79 6.79 18.48 -13.50
C ILE A 79 6.73 19.42 -14.71
N ALA A 80 5.61 19.42 -15.43
CA ALA A 80 5.37 20.31 -16.56
C ALA A 80 5.48 21.78 -16.13
N GLN A 81 4.83 22.16 -15.01
CA GLN A 81 4.89 23.52 -14.47
C GLN A 81 6.31 23.94 -14.08
N ILE A 82 7.13 23.04 -13.54
CA ILE A 82 8.54 23.33 -13.24
C ILE A 82 9.32 23.58 -14.51
N ILE A 83 9.10 22.77 -15.55
CA ILE A 83 9.90 22.81 -16.78
C ILE A 83 9.51 24.01 -17.64
N ASP A 84 8.23 24.19 -17.87
CA ASP A 84 7.64 25.27 -18.67
C ASP A 84 6.40 25.84 -17.97
N GLU A 85 6.58 27.00 -17.34
CA GLU A 85 5.49 27.71 -16.63
C GLU A 85 4.32 28.07 -17.56
N LYS A 86 4.55 28.11 -18.89
CA LYS A 86 3.53 28.40 -19.89
C LYS A 86 2.76 27.16 -20.38
N ASN A 87 3.09 25.96 -19.90
CA ASN A 87 2.45 24.69 -20.27
C ASN A 87 2.33 24.46 -21.79
N THR A 88 3.33 24.89 -22.58
CA THR A 88 3.32 24.74 -24.04
C THR A 88 3.83 23.38 -24.51
N VAL A 89 4.44 22.60 -23.60
CA VAL A 89 5.09 21.32 -23.91
C VAL A 89 4.19 20.13 -23.53
N ASP A 90 3.89 19.26 -24.49
CA ASP A 90 3.20 18.00 -24.24
C ASP A 90 4.16 16.97 -23.61
N PHE A 91 4.15 16.92 -22.28
CA PHE A 91 5.00 16.05 -21.49
C PHE A 91 4.78 14.55 -21.74
N ASN A 92 3.61 14.16 -22.25
CA ASN A 92 3.31 12.76 -22.55
C ASN A 92 3.98 12.28 -23.84
N ASN A 93 4.37 13.19 -24.71
CA ASN A 93 4.98 12.90 -26.01
C ASN A 93 6.42 13.39 -26.16
N ILE A 94 6.96 14.05 -25.13
CA ILE A 94 8.31 14.63 -25.17
C ILE A 94 9.40 13.56 -25.39
N THR A 95 10.38 13.91 -26.21
CA THR A 95 11.60 13.13 -26.46
C THR A 95 12.72 13.56 -25.51
N PHE A 96 13.73 12.70 -25.34
CA PHE A 96 14.88 13.06 -24.51
C PHE A 96 15.67 14.24 -25.11
N ASN A 97 15.77 14.31 -26.44
CA ASN A 97 16.39 15.43 -27.13
C ASN A 97 15.65 16.76 -26.90
N GLU A 98 14.32 16.75 -26.82
CA GLU A 98 13.54 17.94 -26.45
C GLU A 98 13.79 18.35 -24.99
N LEU A 99 13.84 17.39 -24.05
CA LEU A 99 14.21 17.69 -22.66
C LEU A 99 15.61 18.31 -22.54
N LEU A 100 16.59 17.83 -23.31
CA LEU A 100 17.94 18.38 -23.32
C LEU A 100 17.98 19.83 -23.82
N LYS A 101 17.14 20.17 -24.81
CA LYS A 101 17.05 21.53 -25.37
C LYS A 101 16.42 22.54 -24.40
N LEU A 102 15.64 22.08 -23.43
CA LEU A 102 14.94 22.93 -22.45
C LEU A 102 15.85 23.45 -21.32
N ASN A 103 17.16 23.18 -21.36
CA ASN A 103 18.15 23.67 -20.38
C ASN A 103 17.73 23.46 -18.90
N ILE A 104 17.13 22.30 -18.61
CA ILE A 104 16.57 21.99 -17.29
C ILE A 104 17.61 21.71 -16.20
N ASN A 105 18.90 21.93 -16.44
CA ASN A 105 20.02 21.61 -15.54
C ASN A 105 19.77 22.04 -14.09
N SER A 106 19.27 23.27 -13.86
CA SER A 106 18.99 23.81 -12.53
C SER A 106 17.72 23.25 -11.90
N LYS A 107 16.85 22.61 -12.69
CA LYS A 107 15.53 22.09 -12.30
C LYS A 107 15.53 20.57 -12.10
N ILE A 108 16.57 19.85 -12.56
CA ILE A 108 16.67 18.37 -12.49
C ILE A 108 16.39 17.86 -11.08
N THR A 109 17.01 18.47 -10.06
CA THR A 109 16.86 18.06 -8.65
C THR A 109 15.41 18.17 -8.18
N SER A 110 14.73 19.28 -8.50
CA SER A 110 13.32 19.48 -8.16
C SER A 110 12.40 18.45 -8.85
N ILE A 111 12.68 18.10 -10.10
CA ILE A 111 11.90 17.10 -10.84
C ILE A 111 12.12 15.70 -10.24
N ILE A 112 13.37 15.35 -9.91
CA ILE A 112 13.70 14.09 -9.23
C ILE A 112 12.97 14.01 -7.89
N ASN A 113 12.92 15.09 -7.11
CA ASN A 113 12.18 15.12 -5.84
C ASN A 113 10.68 14.82 -6.03
N ILE A 114 10.05 15.31 -7.10
CA ILE A 114 8.65 14.94 -7.43
C ILE A 114 8.54 13.47 -7.82
N CYS A 115 9.50 12.93 -8.56
CA CYS A 115 9.50 11.51 -8.92
C CYS A 115 9.68 10.61 -7.68
N GLU A 116 10.54 11.01 -6.74
CA GLU A 116 10.67 10.35 -5.44
C GLU A 116 9.39 10.44 -4.61
N LYS A 117 8.73 11.61 -4.66
CA LYS A 117 7.42 11.83 -4.06
C LYS A 117 6.41 10.79 -4.56
N ALA A 118 6.30 10.66 -5.88
CA ALA A 118 5.45 9.69 -6.57
C ALA A 118 5.78 8.24 -6.20
N ASN A 119 7.07 7.89 -6.10
CA ASN A 119 7.50 6.55 -5.68
C ASN A 119 7.01 6.20 -4.28
N LYS A 120 7.09 7.14 -3.34
CA LYS A 120 6.57 6.97 -1.97
C LYS A 120 5.04 6.83 -1.98
N GLU A 121 4.32 7.62 -2.78
CA GLU A 121 2.86 7.50 -2.95
C GLU A 121 2.46 6.11 -3.46
N ASN A 122 3.12 5.61 -4.51
CA ASN A 122 2.84 4.28 -5.05
C ASN A 122 3.11 3.16 -4.03
N ALA A 123 4.13 3.31 -3.18
CA ALA A 123 4.38 2.36 -2.10
C ALA A 123 3.20 2.32 -1.12
N ILE A 124 2.68 3.49 -0.72
CA ILE A 124 1.50 3.60 0.17
C ILE A 124 0.28 2.94 -0.47
N GLU A 125 0.00 3.22 -1.74
CA GLU A 125 -1.13 2.61 -2.45
C GLU A 125 -1.03 1.08 -2.48
N LYS A 126 0.16 0.53 -2.73
CA LYS A 126 0.38 -0.91 -2.67
C LYS A 126 0.14 -1.46 -1.27
N PHE A 127 0.56 -0.76 -0.22
CA PHE A 127 0.28 -1.16 1.16
C PHE A 127 -1.21 -1.13 1.47
N LEU A 128 -1.92 -0.08 1.07
CA LEU A 128 -3.38 0.02 1.25
C LEU A 128 -4.13 -1.10 0.51
N VAL A 129 -3.73 -1.40 -0.72
CA VAL A 129 -4.28 -2.53 -1.50
C VAL A 129 -3.96 -3.85 -0.82
N LYS A 130 -2.75 -4.03 -0.26
CA LYS A 130 -2.38 -5.24 0.47
C LYS A 130 -3.25 -5.44 1.71
N ILE A 131 -3.45 -4.39 2.53
CA ILE A 131 -4.33 -4.44 3.71
C ILE A 131 -5.74 -4.83 3.26
N LYS A 132 -6.28 -4.18 2.22
CA LYS A 132 -7.61 -4.50 1.67
C LYS A 132 -7.72 -5.97 1.24
N ASN A 133 -6.73 -6.48 0.52
CA ASN A 133 -6.72 -7.87 0.06
C ASN A 133 -6.61 -8.87 1.22
N ASN A 134 -5.90 -8.52 2.29
CA ASN A 134 -5.85 -9.35 3.48
C ASN A 134 -7.23 -9.45 4.14
N PHE A 135 -7.97 -8.34 4.24
CA PHE A 135 -9.33 -8.35 4.77
C PHE A 135 -10.31 -9.13 3.93
N ASN A 136 -10.24 -9.05 2.60
CA ASN A 136 -11.11 -9.80 1.71
C ASN A 136 -10.96 -11.32 1.86
N LYS A 137 -9.79 -11.79 2.32
CA LYS A 137 -9.49 -13.21 2.54
C LYS A 137 -9.87 -13.73 3.93
N ILE A 138 -10.45 -12.87 4.80
CA ILE A 138 -10.91 -13.31 6.12
C ILE A 138 -12.27 -13.99 5.95
N GLU A 139 -12.34 -15.24 6.38
CA GLU A 139 -13.56 -16.05 6.34
C GLU A 139 -13.89 -16.57 7.73
N PHE A 140 -15.15 -16.44 8.15
CA PHE A 140 -15.64 -17.01 9.39
C PHE A 140 -15.96 -18.50 9.19
N GLN A 141 -15.30 -19.35 9.95
CA GLN A 141 -15.54 -20.80 9.93
C GLN A 141 -16.49 -21.16 11.07
N MET A 142 -17.57 -21.86 10.71
CA MET A 142 -18.56 -22.34 11.68
C MET A 142 -18.35 -23.83 11.96
N LYS A 143 -18.37 -24.20 13.23
CA LYS A 143 -18.38 -25.59 13.67
C LYS A 143 -19.61 -25.83 14.55
N GLN A 144 -20.24 -26.99 14.38
CA GLN A 144 -21.29 -27.42 15.30
C GLN A 144 -20.66 -27.93 16.60
N GLU A 145 -21.14 -27.41 17.73
CA GLU A 145 -20.79 -27.91 19.05
C GLU A 145 -21.54 -29.22 19.33
N GLU A 146 -20.79 -30.21 19.83
CA GLU A 146 -21.21 -31.61 19.95
C GLU A 146 -22.42 -31.79 20.88
N ASN A 147 -22.49 -30.99 21.95
CA ASN A 147 -23.46 -31.19 23.01
C ASN A 147 -24.81 -30.52 22.72
N ASN A 148 -24.82 -29.32 22.11
CA ASN A 148 -26.05 -28.52 22.02
C ASN A 148 -26.59 -28.31 20.60
N LYS A 149 -25.97 -28.91 19.58
CA LYS A 149 -26.27 -28.71 18.16
C LYS A 149 -26.23 -27.23 17.73
N ILE A 150 -25.34 -26.44 18.32
CA ILE A 150 -25.21 -24.99 18.05
C ILE A 150 -24.01 -24.74 17.16
N PHE A 151 -24.15 -23.85 16.19
CA PHE A 151 -23.03 -23.41 15.37
C PHE A 151 -22.29 -22.26 16.07
N ILE A 152 -21.00 -22.48 16.30
CA ILE A 152 -20.06 -21.50 16.86
C ILE A 152 -19.00 -21.15 15.82
N ILE A 153 -18.40 -19.97 15.95
CA ILE A 153 -17.25 -19.60 15.11
C ILE A 153 -16.01 -20.27 15.71
N SER A 154 -15.34 -21.13 14.93
CA SER A 154 -14.17 -21.90 15.37
C SER A 154 -12.86 -21.12 15.26
N ASN A 155 -12.75 -20.22 14.29
CA ASN A 155 -11.51 -19.52 13.96
C ASN A 155 -11.46 -18.07 14.45
N ILE A 156 -12.24 -17.70 15.48
CA ILE A 156 -12.29 -16.31 16.01
C ILE A 156 -10.88 -15.78 16.35
N ASN A 157 -10.05 -16.61 16.98
CA ASN A 157 -8.71 -16.19 17.40
C ASN A 157 -7.81 -15.86 16.20
N GLU A 158 -7.84 -16.69 15.16
CA GLU A 158 -7.06 -16.45 13.93
C GLU A 158 -7.51 -15.17 13.24
N ILE A 159 -8.81 -14.88 13.25
CA ILE A 159 -9.36 -13.64 12.70
C ILE A 159 -8.86 -12.44 13.48
N LEU A 160 -8.90 -12.48 14.82
CA LEU A 160 -8.39 -11.42 15.68
C LEU A 160 -6.89 -11.17 15.44
N THR A 161 -6.07 -12.22 15.38
CA THR A 161 -4.64 -12.10 15.09
C THR A 161 -4.40 -11.44 13.73
N LYS A 162 -5.14 -11.83 12.68
CA LYS A 162 -5.05 -11.18 11.37
C LYS A 162 -5.45 -9.69 11.43
N ILE A 163 -6.45 -9.33 12.22
CA ILE A 163 -6.85 -7.92 12.38
C ILE A 163 -5.75 -7.13 13.09
N GLU A 164 -5.15 -7.68 14.15
CA GLU A 164 -4.05 -7.06 14.88
C GLU A 164 -2.80 -6.86 14.00
N GLU A 165 -2.42 -7.86 13.20
CA GLU A 165 -1.32 -7.74 12.24
C GLU A 165 -1.57 -6.61 11.23
N ASN A 166 -2.79 -6.51 10.68
CA ASN A 166 -3.13 -5.44 9.74
C ASN A 166 -3.22 -4.06 10.42
N LEU A 167 -3.59 -3.98 11.71
CA LEU A 167 -3.55 -2.74 12.49
C LEU A 167 -2.12 -2.23 12.64
N VAL A 168 -1.16 -3.11 12.94
CA VAL A 168 0.27 -2.75 13.02
C VAL A 168 0.78 -2.26 11.67
N LEU A 169 0.44 -2.95 10.58
CA LEU A 169 0.81 -2.52 9.22
C LEU A 169 0.28 -1.11 8.90
N ASN A 170 -0.96 -0.81 9.31
CA ASN A 170 -1.57 0.49 9.08
C ASN A 170 -1.01 1.59 9.99
N GLN A 171 -0.62 1.27 11.23
CA GLN A 171 0.09 2.19 12.13
C GLN A 171 1.44 2.62 11.56
N ASN A 172 2.17 1.70 10.93
CA ASN A 172 3.42 2.04 10.26
C ASN A 172 3.22 3.09 9.16
N LEU A 173 2.07 3.09 8.46
CA LEU A 173 1.74 4.11 7.47
C LEU A 173 1.49 5.49 8.09
N LEU A 174 0.98 5.56 9.33
CA LEU A 174 0.75 6.83 10.02
C LEU A 174 2.04 7.47 10.54
N ILE A 175 3.01 6.64 10.95
CA ILE A 175 4.34 7.11 11.36
C ILE A 175 5.08 7.73 10.19
N ILE A 176 4.87 7.17 9.00
CA ILE A 176 5.36 7.72 7.73
C ILE A 176 4.51 8.97 7.45
N ASN A 177 4.90 10.12 8.01
CA ASN A 177 4.25 11.42 7.93
C ASN A 177 4.18 11.96 6.49
N ILE A 178 3.38 11.33 5.63
CA ILE A 178 3.50 11.45 4.17
C ILE A 178 2.12 11.50 3.50
N TYR A 179 1.94 12.62 2.79
CA TYR A 179 0.83 13.08 1.94
C TYR A 179 -0.57 13.06 2.56
N GLU A 180 -1.10 14.27 2.76
CA GLU A 180 -2.47 14.57 3.20
C GLU A 180 -3.53 13.76 2.45
N ILE A 181 -3.31 13.46 1.16
CA ILE A 181 -4.26 12.77 0.28
C ILE A 181 -4.64 11.38 0.81
N TYR A 182 -3.71 10.62 1.41
CA TYR A 182 -3.98 9.26 1.90
C TYR A 182 -4.32 9.20 3.39
N HIS A 183 -4.17 10.31 4.12
CA HIS A 183 -4.31 10.33 5.57
C HIS A 183 -5.73 9.93 6.01
N ILE A 184 -6.75 10.45 5.31
CA ILE A 184 -8.15 10.13 5.57
C ILE A 184 -8.42 8.63 5.35
N ASP A 185 -7.89 8.05 4.27
CA ASP A 185 -8.08 6.63 3.97
C ASP A 185 -7.41 5.73 5.01
N ILE A 186 -6.19 6.09 5.45
CA ILE A 186 -5.44 5.35 6.48
C ILE A 186 -6.21 5.38 7.82
N ILE A 187 -6.71 6.54 8.23
CA ILE A 187 -7.51 6.69 9.46
C ILE A 187 -8.83 5.91 9.36
N ASN A 188 -9.54 6.02 8.25
CA ASN A 188 -10.79 5.31 8.05
C ASN A 188 -10.59 3.79 8.11
N ASN A 189 -9.50 3.29 7.50
CA ASN A 189 -9.11 1.89 7.63
C ASN A 189 -8.81 1.53 9.09
N GLN A 190 -8.05 2.37 9.81
CA GLN A 190 -7.72 2.13 11.21
C GLN A 190 -8.97 1.99 12.08
N ASN A 191 -9.87 2.98 11.99
CA ASN A 191 -11.11 3.01 12.76
C ASN A 191 -11.99 1.80 12.46
N MET A 192 -12.11 1.43 11.18
CA MET A 192 -12.84 0.23 10.79
C MET A 192 -12.23 -1.04 11.42
N MET A 193 -10.91 -1.18 11.39
CA MET A 193 -10.23 -2.35 11.96
C MET A 193 -10.36 -2.40 13.49
N ILE A 194 -10.25 -1.26 14.17
CA ILE A 194 -10.47 -1.16 15.62
C ILE A 194 -11.92 -1.57 15.95
N ASN A 195 -12.90 -1.06 15.21
CA ASN A 195 -14.30 -1.41 15.41
C ASN A 195 -14.58 -2.90 15.14
N ALA A 196 -13.97 -3.47 14.09
CA ALA A 196 -14.07 -4.90 13.82
C ALA A 196 -13.46 -5.71 14.99
N ASN A 197 -12.29 -5.30 15.48
CA ASN A 197 -11.63 -5.95 16.60
C ASN A 197 -12.48 -5.92 17.88
N THR A 198 -13.10 -4.78 18.21
CA THR A 198 -13.95 -4.66 19.40
C THR A 198 -15.20 -5.54 19.29
N VAL A 199 -15.89 -5.51 18.15
CA VAL A 199 -17.08 -6.33 17.90
C VAL A 199 -16.75 -7.82 17.98
N ILE A 200 -15.67 -8.28 17.33
CA ILE A 200 -15.28 -9.69 17.33
C ILE A 200 -14.86 -10.15 18.72
N ASN A 201 -14.19 -9.29 19.52
CA ASN A 201 -13.88 -9.61 20.90
C ASN A 201 -15.13 -9.73 21.79
N ILE A 202 -16.14 -8.89 21.58
CA ILE A 202 -17.43 -9.02 22.28
C ILE A 202 -18.12 -10.33 21.89
N LEU A 203 -18.13 -10.68 20.59
CA LEU A 203 -18.67 -11.97 20.12
C LEU A 203 -17.93 -13.14 20.77
N LYS A 204 -16.60 -13.11 20.81
CA LYS A 204 -15.79 -14.14 21.47
C LYS A 204 -16.19 -14.35 22.92
N LYS A 205 -16.31 -13.25 23.68
CA LYS A 205 -16.73 -13.28 25.09
C LYS A 205 -18.14 -13.84 25.24
N SER A 206 -19.08 -13.38 24.40
CA SER A 206 -20.46 -13.87 24.38
C SER A 206 -20.54 -15.37 24.09
N GLN A 207 -19.85 -15.83 23.05
CA GLN A 207 -19.76 -17.25 22.68
C GLN A 207 -19.17 -18.10 23.80
N ASN A 208 -18.09 -17.65 24.44
CA ASN A 208 -17.46 -18.38 25.54
C ASN A 208 -18.36 -18.48 26.78
N LEU A 209 -18.99 -17.37 27.19
CA LEU A 209 -19.96 -17.35 28.29
C LEU A 209 -21.14 -18.29 27.99
N PHE A 210 -21.62 -18.27 26.76
CA PHE A 210 -22.72 -19.12 26.35
C PHE A 210 -22.33 -20.61 26.35
N LEU A 211 -21.14 -20.97 25.87
CA LEU A 211 -20.62 -22.35 25.92
C LEU A 211 -20.41 -22.84 27.35
N TYR A 212 -20.02 -21.94 28.26
CA TYR A 212 -19.94 -22.25 29.68
C TYR A 212 -21.33 -22.55 30.28
N LEU A 213 -22.31 -21.67 30.03
CA LEU A 213 -23.69 -21.87 30.50
C LEU A 213 -24.36 -23.09 29.86
N SER A 214 -24.03 -23.38 28.59
CA SER A 214 -24.43 -24.59 27.87
C SER A 214 -24.13 -25.85 28.67
N ARG A 215 -22.88 -25.99 29.15
CA ARG A 215 -22.47 -27.15 29.92
C ARG A 215 -23.27 -27.29 31.21
N ILE A 216 -23.55 -26.18 31.89
CA ILE A 216 -24.35 -26.19 33.12
C ILE A 216 -25.79 -26.59 32.83
N PHE A 217 -26.48 -25.89 31.92
CA PHE A 217 -27.91 -26.10 31.70
C PHE A 217 -28.27 -27.35 30.90
N VAL A 218 -27.35 -27.88 30.09
CA VAL A 218 -27.62 -29.06 29.24
C VAL A 218 -27.02 -30.33 29.80
N LEU A 219 -25.83 -30.30 30.41
CA LEU A 219 -25.18 -31.52 30.91
C LEU A 219 -25.53 -31.84 32.37
N THR A 220 -26.28 -30.99 33.05
CA THR A 220 -26.68 -31.21 34.46
C THR A 220 -28.18 -31.05 34.65
N ASP A 221 -28.70 -31.64 35.73
CA ASP A 221 -30.11 -31.53 36.14
C ASP A 221 -30.49 -30.17 36.74
N ILE A 222 -29.55 -29.21 36.84
CA ILE A 222 -29.79 -27.85 37.36
C ILE A 222 -30.90 -27.13 36.60
N SER A 223 -31.12 -27.46 35.33
CA SER A 223 -32.21 -26.90 34.52
C SER A 223 -33.61 -27.18 35.07
N LYS A 224 -33.80 -28.29 35.80
CA LYS A 224 -35.07 -28.64 36.46
C LYS A 224 -35.28 -27.83 37.75
N GLN A 225 -34.19 -27.40 38.38
CA GLN A 225 -34.23 -26.62 39.62
C GLN A 225 -34.37 -25.12 39.34
N LEU A 226 -33.69 -24.62 38.30
CA LEU A 226 -33.68 -23.21 37.89
C LEU A 226 -34.44 -23.02 36.57
N THR A 227 -35.74 -23.28 36.59
CA THR A 227 -36.59 -23.31 35.39
C THR A 227 -36.72 -21.95 34.70
N ASN A 228 -36.72 -20.85 35.46
CA ASN A 228 -36.78 -19.49 34.92
C ASN A 228 -35.48 -19.10 34.21
N GLU A 229 -34.33 -19.42 34.81
CA GLU A 229 -33.00 -19.18 34.26
C GLU A 229 -32.76 -20.04 33.02
N SER A 230 -33.23 -21.29 33.02
CA SER A 230 -33.19 -22.18 31.85
C SER A 230 -33.98 -21.60 30.66
N LYS A 231 -35.18 -21.05 30.89
CA LYS A 231 -35.95 -20.34 29.84
C LYS A 231 -35.19 -19.13 29.29
N LYS A 232 -34.55 -18.34 30.16
CA LYS A 232 -33.70 -17.21 29.73
C LYS A 232 -32.50 -17.69 28.91
N TYR A 233 -31.85 -18.79 29.30
CA TYR A 233 -30.75 -19.39 28.55
C TYR A 233 -31.16 -19.79 27.12
N VAL A 234 -32.32 -20.42 26.94
CA VAL A 234 -32.85 -20.75 25.60
C VAL A 234 -33.10 -19.49 24.78
N HIS A 235 -33.61 -18.41 25.39
CA HIS A 235 -33.76 -17.13 24.69
C HIS A 235 -32.41 -16.55 24.23
N TYR A 236 -31.39 -16.56 25.11
CA TYR A 236 -30.03 -16.11 24.75
C TYR A 236 -29.37 -17.00 23.69
N LYS A 237 -29.69 -18.30 23.62
CA LYS A 237 -29.26 -19.19 22.53
C LYS A 237 -29.70 -18.68 21.17
N PHE A 238 -30.96 -18.26 21.03
CA PHE A 238 -31.46 -17.66 19.79
C PHE A 238 -30.78 -16.32 19.48
N LEU A 239 -30.50 -15.51 20.51
CA LEU A 239 -29.82 -14.24 20.36
C LEU A 239 -28.35 -14.40 19.91
N LEU A 240 -27.63 -15.41 20.41
CA LEU A 240 -26.26 -15.69 19.98
C LEU A 240 -26.22 -16.19 18.53
N ILE A 241 -27.15 -17.07 18.15
CA ILE A 241 -27.28 -17.56 16.77
C ILE A 241 -27.59 -16.39 15.84
N SER A 242 -28.52 -15.50 16.22
CA SER A 242 -28.85 -14.32 15.42
C SER A 242 -27.69 -13.32 15.38
N GLN A 243 -26.95 -13.10 16.47
CA GLN A 243 -25.76 -12.25 16.50
C GLN A 243 -24.62 -12.80 15.63
N ASN A 244 -24.35 -14.10 15.69
CA ASN A 244 -23.37 -14.75 14.81
C ASN A 244 -23.80 -14.62 13.35
N TYR A 245 -25.10 -14.81 13.05
CA TYR A 245 -25.64 -14.64 11.71
C TYR A 245 -25.54 -13.18 11.23
N ILE A 246 -25.93 -12.22 12.07
CA ILE A 246 -25.86 -10.77 11.82
C ILE A 246 -24.41 -10.32 11.62
N CYS A 247 -23.47 -10.80 12.41
CA CYS A 247 -22.06 -10.43 12.21
C CYS A 247 -21.53 -10.95 10.88
N ILE A 248 -21.99 -12.12 10.43
CA ILE A 248 -21.66 -12.67 9.10
C ILE A 248 -22.36 -11.88 7.99
N THR A 249 -23.65 -11.55 8.12
CA THR A 249 -24.36 -10.77 7.09
C THR A 249 -23.86 -9.34 7.04
N VAL A 250 -23.58 -8.70 8.18
CA VAL A 250 -22.97 -7.37 8.25
C VAL A 250 -21.56 -7.41 7.67
N TYR A 251 -20.76 -8.44 7.94
CA TYR A 251 -19.45 -8.59 7.30
C TYR A 251 -19.55 -8.78 5.78
N ARG A 252 -20.49 -9.61 5.30
CA ARG A 252 -20.77 -9.80 3.87
C ARG A 252 -21.32 -8.54 3.21
N THR A 253 -22.22 -7.80 3.86
CA THR A 253 -22.73 -6.53 3.35
C THR A 253 -21.66 -5.44 3.41
N PHE A 254 -20.75 -5.46 4.38
CA PHE A 254 -19.62 -4.55 4.43
C PHE A 254 -18.64 -4.82 3.27
N GLN A 255 -18.34 -6.09 2.97
CA GLN A 255 -17.56 -6.44 1.77
C GLN A 255 -18.25 -5.98 0.47
N ASN A 256 -19.57 -6.18 0.36
CA ASN A 256 -20.35 -5.77 -0.81
C ASN A 256 -20.48 -4.25 -0.94
N ILE A 257 -20.80 -3.52 0.14
CA ILE A 257 -20.95 -2.06 0.14
C ILE A 257 -19.61 -1.39 -0.16
N ARG A 258 -18.48 -1.92 0.32
CA ARG A 258 -17.15 -1.41 -0.05
C ARG A 258 -16.80 -1.68 -1.51
N SER A 259 -17.25 -2.79 -2.09
CA SER A 259 -17.09 -3.04 -3.53
C SER A 259 -17.90 -2.04 -4.38
N ILE A 260 -19.10 -1.67 -3.92
CA ILE A 260 -20.02 -0.74 -4.62
C ILE A 260 -19.55 0.72 -4.48
N ILE A 261 -19.10 1.15 -3.30
CA ILE A 261 -18.57 2.50 -3.08
C ILE A 261 -17.26 2.73 -3.85
N TYR A 262 -16.44 1.69 -4.05
CA TYR A 262 -15.22 1.80 -4.88
C TYR A 262 -15.49 1.83 -6.38
N ILE A 263 -16.60 1.28 -6.88
CA ILE A 263 -17.02 1.50 -8.27
C ILE A 263 -17.39 2.98 -8.48
N GLN A 264 -17.90 3.67 -7.46
CA GLN A 264 -18.20 5.10 -7.53
C GLN A 264 -17.00 6.03 -7.28
N HIS A 265 -16.00 5.60 -6.49
CA HIS A 265 -14.76 6.34 -6.26
C HIS A 265 -13.62 5.99 -7.23
N GLY A 266 -13.80 5.00 -8.09
CA GLY A 266 -13.07 4.85 -9.35
C GLY A 266 -13.50 5.93 -10.35
N ARG A 267 -13.31 7.21 -9.99
CA ARG A 267 -13.41 8.30 -10.96
C ARG A 267 -12.09 8.36 -11.74
N VAL A 268 -12.22 8.03 -13.03
CA VAL A 268 -11.50 8.51 -14.22
C VAL A 268 -10.12 9.11 -13.97
#